data_AF-A0A0F0HQ20-F1
#
_entry.id   AF-A0A0F0HQ20-F1
#
_cell.length_a   1.000
_cell.length_b   1.000
_cell.length_c   1.000
_cell.angle_alpha   90.00
_cell.angle_beta   90.00
_cell.angle_gamma   90.00
#
_symmetry.space_group_name_H-M   'P 1'
#
loop_
_entity.id
_entity.type
_entity.pdbx_description
1 polymer ?
#
loop_
_entity_poly.entity_id
_entity_poly.type
_entity_poly.pdbx_seq_one_letter_code
_entity_poly.pdbx_strand_id
1 'polypeptide(L)'
;MLAELALRRMCGKREILAHALTGRFTDHHAFLVRAMLDRIDACTAMETRLSERIDAQVRPFRRRIELLTTIPGMNIRAAEVVLAEIGADIARFPSAADLWLRRNSHLPSSAGTSLRQTLPQPVTNRWIQAQTSRGGIFKY
;
A
#
# COMPACT_ATOMS: atom_id res chain seq x y z
N MET A 1 -33.82 -5.94 -5.23
CA MET A 1 -34.07 -5.00 -6.35
C MET A 1 -32.85 -4.07 -6.51
N LEU A 2 -32.53 -3.58 -7.71
CA LEU A 2 -31.32 -2.77 -7.97
C LEU A 2 -31.18 -1.52 -7.09
N ALA A 3 -32.32 -0.90 -6.71
CA ALA A 3 -32.35 0.21 -5.77
C ALA A 3 -31.79 -0.13 -4.38
N GLU A 4 -31.80 -1.41 -3.98
CA GLU A 4 -31.30 -1.85 -2.67
C GLU A 4 -29.77 -1.89 -2.58
N LEU A 5 -29.08 -1.85 -3.72
CA LEU A 5 -27.62 -1.73 -3.80
C LEU A 5 -27.14 -0.27 -3.61
N ALA A 6 -28.03 0.66 -3.28
CA ALA A 6 -27.70 2.07 -3.09
C ALA A 6 -26.85 2.29 -1.84
N LEU A 7 -25.65 2.84 -2.03
CA LEU A 7 -24.70 3.12 -0.95
C LEU A 7 -24.65 4.61 -0.59
N ARG A 8 -24.29 4.89 0.67
CA ARG A 8 -24.03 6.25 1.20
C ARG A 8 -25.18 7.21 0.91
N ARG A 9 -24.91 8.35 0.26
CA ARG A 9 -25.90 9.40 -0.07
C ARG A 9 -27.04 8.89 -0.96
N MET A 10 -26.86 7.77 -1.68
CA MET A 10 -27.92 7.17 -2.48
C MET A 10 -28.91 6.34 -1.66
N CYS A 11 -28.57 5.97 -0.43
CA CYS A 11 -29.46 5.17 0.43
C CYS A 11 -30.75 5.94 0.78
N GLY A 12 -30.66 7.25 1.03
CA GLY A 12 -31.84 8.11 1.23
C GLY A 12 -32.70 8.34 -0.01
N LYS A 13 -32.26 7.87 -1.19
CA LYS A 13 -32.96 8.03 -2.47
C LYS A 13 -33.51 6.71 -3.02
N ARG A 14 -33.55 5.65 -2.21
CA ARG A 14 -33.97 4.30 -2.63
C ARG A 14 -35.34 4.27 -3.30
N GLU A 15 -36.33 4.97 -2.74
CA GLU A 15 -37.68 5.05 -3.33
C GLU A 15 -37.68 5.74 -4.70
N ILE A 16 -36.92 6.83 -4.84
CA ILE A 16 -36.77 7.54 -6.12
C ILE A 16 -36.06 6.67 -7.15
N LEU A 17 -35.04 5.92 -6.72
CA LEU A 17 -34.33 4.96 -7.56
C LEU A 17 -35.24 3.80 -7.97
N ALA A 18 -36.10 3.31 -7.07
CA ALA A 18 -37.08 2.27 -7.38
C ALA A 18 -38.08 2.74 -8.46
N HIS A 19 -38.61 3.96 -8.34
CA HIS A 19 -39.47 4.56 -9.36
C HIS A 19 -38.74 4.82 -10.70
N ALA A 20 -37.46 5.17 -10.68
CA ALA A 20 -36.68 5.32 -11.91
C ALA A 20 -36.53 4.00 -12.68
N LEU A 21 -36.53 2.87 -11.95
CA LEU A 21 -36.43 1.53 -12.52
C LEU A 21 -37.76 0.98 -13.08
N THR A 22 -38.91 1.62 -12.78
CA THR A 22 -40.22 1.22 -13.35
C THR A 22 -40.54 1.92 -14.67
N GLY A 23 -39.67 2.83 -15.15
CA GLY A 23 -39.85 3.59 -16.39
C GLY A 23 -39.14 2.98 -17.61
N ARG A 24 -38.05 3.61 -18.08
CA ARG A 24 -37.26 3.19 -19.27
C ARG A 24 -36.19 2.12 -18.97
N PHE A 25 -36.33 1.38 -17.88
CA PHE A 25 -35.38 0.33 -17.55
C PHE A 25 -35.77 -0.94 -18.32
N THR A 26 -34.99 -1.25 -19.36
CA THR A 26 -35.24 -2.38 -20.25
C THR A 26 -34.34 -3.55 -19.87
N ASP A 27 -34.60 -4.73 -20.43
CA ASP A 27 -33.74 -5.89 -20.28
C ASP A 27 -32.30 -5.62 -20.73
N HIS A 28 -32.11 -4.76 -21.73
CA HIS A 28 -30.79 -4.32 -22.16
C HIS A 28 -30.06 -3.51 -21.09
N HIS A 29 -30.74 -2.58 -20.42
CA HIS A 29 -30.17 -1.85 -19.29
C HIS A 29 -29.87 -2.78 -18.11
N ALA A 30 -30.76 -3.74 -17.83
CA ALA A 30 -30.55 -4.75 -16.80
C ALA A 30 -29.31 -5.61 -17.08
N PHE A 31 -29.10 -6.00 -18.34
CA PHE A 31 -27.92 -6.73 -18.78
C PHE A 31 -26.64 -5.92 -18.57
N LEU A 32 -26.60 -4.67 -19.02
CA LEU A 32 -25.42 -3.80 -18.88
C LEU A 32 -25.06 -3.55 -17.40
N VAL A 33 -26.07 -3.23 -16.58
CA VAL A 33 -25.84 -2.99 -15.15
C VAL A 33 -25.32 -4.24 -14.45
N ARG A 34 -25.84 -5.42 -14.78
CA ARG A 34 -25.35 -6.68 -14.23
C ARG A 34 -23.90 -6.95 -14.63
N ALA A 35 -23.55 -6.78 -15.90
CA ALA A 35 -22.16 -6.93 -16.35
C ALA A 35 -21.20 -5.95 -15.65
N MET A 36 -21.64 -4.71 -15.38
CA MET A 36 -20.84 -3.74 -14.62
C MET A 36 -20.71 -4.13 -13.15
N LEU A 37 -21.77 -4.62 -12.52
CA LEU A 37 -21.73 -5.11 -11.13
C LEU A 37 -20.83 -6.34 -11.00
N ASP A 38 -20.95 -7.31 -11.90
CA ASP A 38 -20.09 -8.51 -11.93
C ASP A 38 -18.60 -8.11 -12.02
N ARG A 39 -18.29 -7.07 -12.81
CA ARG A 39 -16.93 -6.52 -12.91
C ARG A 39 -16.45 -5.88 -11.62
N ILE A 40 -17.32 -5.14 -10.92
CA ILE A 40 -17.02 -4.52 -9.63
C ILE A 40 -16.76 -5.61 -8.58
N ASP A 41 -17.60 -6.64 -8.54
CA ASP A 41 -17.46 -7.77 -7.63
C ASP A 41 -16.14 -8.51 -7.88
N ALA A 42 -15.80 -8.76 -9.14
CA ALA A 42 -14.52 -9.36 -9.52
C ALA A 42 -13.31 -8.51 -9.09
N CYS A 43 -13.37 -7.19 -9.28
CA CYS A 43 -12.31 -6.28 -8.81
C CYS A 43 -12.19 -6.29 -7.28
N THR A 44 -13.31 -6.29 -6.57
CA THR A 44 -13.36 -6.32 -5.10
C THR A 44 -12.78 -7.63 -4.56
N ALA A 45 -13.14 -8.76 -5.17
CA ALA A 45 -12.59 -10.06 -4.81
C ALA A 45 -11.07 -10.13 -5.05
N MET A 46 -10.59 -9.52 -6.14
CA MET A 46 -9.16 -9.42 -6.40
C MET A 46 -8.44 -8.56 -5.36
N GLU A 47 -9.02 -7.42 -4.98
CA GLU A 47 -8.49 -6.55 -3.92
C GLU A 47 -8.35 -7.31 -2.59
N THR A 48 -9.39 -8.07 -2.19
CA THR A 48 -9.35 -8.91 -0.99
C THR A 48 -8.23 -9.95 -1.08
N ARG A 49 -8.16 -10.70 -2.18
CA ARG A 49 -7.12 -11.72 -2.40
C ARG A 49 -5.70 -11.14 -2.32
N LEU A 50 -5.49 -9.98 -2.92
CA LEU A 50 -4.19 -9.29 -2.89
C LEU A 50 -3.87 -8.82 -1.47
N SER A 51 -4.85 -8.27 -0.76
CA SER A 51 -4.68 -7.79 0.62
C SER A 51 -4.31 -8.95 1.55
N GLU A 52 -5.01 -10.08 1.48
CA GLU A 52 -4.69 -11.28 2.27
C GLU A 52 -3.27 -11.81 1.99
N ARG A 53 -2.86 -11.79 0.72
CA ARG A 53 -1.50 -12.19 0.33
C ARG A 53 -0.45 -11.22 0.86
N ILE A 54 -0.70 -9.91 0.77
CA ILE A 54 0.19 -8.88 1.33
C ILE A 54 0.31 -9.08 2.85
N ASP A 55 -0.79 -9.25 3.57
CA ASP A 55 -0.79 -9.47 5.01
C ASP A 55 0.02 -10.72 5.40
N ALA A 56 -0.10 -11.81 4.64
CA ALA A 56 0.70 -13.01 4.86
C ALA A 56 2.21 -12.76 4.65
N GLN A 57 2.58 -11.99 3.63
CA GLN A 57 3.99 -11.63 3.35
C GLN A 57 4.55 -10.63 4.35
N VAL A 58 3.69 -9.77 4.90
CA VAL A 58 4.05 -8.72 5.85
C VAL A 58 4.16 -9.25 7.29
N ARG A 59 3.43 -10.32 7.64
CA ARG A 59 3.43 -10.93 8.99
C ARG A 59 4.82 -11.09 9.63
N PRO A 60 5.86 -11.61 8.94
CA PRO A 60 7.21 -11.74 9.50
C PRO A 60 7.84 -10.41 9.94
N PHE A 61 7.36 -9.30 9.40
CA PHE A 61 7.91 -7.97 9.59
C PHE A 61 7.04 -7.06 10.45
N ARG A 62 5.99 -7.58 11.10
CA ARG A 62 5.08 -6.80 11.97
C ARG A 62 5.82 -5.93 12.96
N ARG A 63 6.87 -6.46 13.59
CA ARG A 63 7.69 -5.69 14.54
C ARG A 63 8.36 -4.47 13.90
N ARG A 64 8.76 -4.55 12.64
CA ARG A 64 9.36 -3.44 11.90
C ARG A 64 8.32 -2.40 11.51
N ILE A 65 7.12 -2.84 11.16
CA ILE A 65 5.99 -1.94 10.87
C ILE A 65 5.57 -1.18 12.12
N GLU A 66 5.44 -1.85 13.28
CA GLU A 66 5.16 -1.20 14.56
C GLU A 66 6.16 -0.08 14.85
N LEU A 67 7.45 -0.36 14.65
CA LEU A 67 8.52 0.63 14.84
C LEU A 67 8.41 1.79 13.84
N LEU A 68 8.13 1.54 12.57
CA LEU A 68 7.93 2.59 11.57
C LEU A 68 6.71 3.47 11.92
N THR A 69 5.64 2.88 12.42
CA THR A 69 4.43 3.62 12.84
C THR A 69 4.61 4.48 14.09
N THR A 70 5.75 4.37 14.80
CA THR A 70 6.09 5.33 15.87
C THR A 70 6.55 6.69 15.33
N ILE A 71 6.88 6.78 14.03
CA ILE A 71 7.25 8.03 13.37
C ILE A 71 5.97 8.87 13.18
N PRO A 72 5.92 10.12 13.69
CA PRO A 72 4.76 10.99 13.49
C PRO A 72 4.41 11.15 12.01
N GLY A 73 3.14 10.93 11.66
CA GLY A 73 2.66 10.98 10.27
C GLY A 73 2.81 9.67 9.47
N MET A 74 3.41 8.63 10.05
CA MET A 74 3.49 7.30 9.43
C MET A 74 2.29 6.42 9.81
N ASN A 75 1.50 6.00 8.82
CA ASN A 75 0.45 5.01 9.04
C ASN A 75 0.92 3.60 8.63
N ILE A 76 0.16 2.57 9.00
CA ILE A 76 0.50 1.16 8.76
C ILE A 76 0.73 0.90 7.27
N ARG A 77 -0.14 1.43 6.40
CA ARG A 77 -0.02 1.24 4.95
C ARG A 77 1.25 1.87 4.38
N ALA A 78 1.61 3.05 4.84
CA ALA A 78 2.85 3.71 4.46
C ALA A 78 4.07 2.91 4.95
N ALA A 79 4.02 2.36 6.16
CA ALA A 79 5.07 1.49 6.70
C ALA A 79 5.21 0.17 5.91
N GLU A 80 4.11 -0.44 5.48
CA GLU A 80 4.09 -1.62 4.59
C GLU A 80 4.74 -1.31 3.23
N VAL A 81 4.39 -0.17 2.63
CA VAL A 81 4.98 0.27 1.34
C VAL A 81 6.48 0.49 1.49
N VAL A 82 6.91 1.19 2.56
CA VAL A 82 8.32 1.41 2.85
C VAL A 82 9.06 0.08 3.02
N LEU A 83 8.47 -0.88 3.75
CA LEU A 83 9.05 -2.20 3.92
C LEU A 83 9.12 -2.99 2.60
N ALA A 84 8.12 -2.89 1.74
CA ALA A 84 8.12 -3.52 0.43
C ALA A 84 9.17 -2.91 -0.53
N GLU A 85 9.37 -1.59 -0.45
CA GLU A 85 10.36 -0.87 -1.26
C GLU A 85 11.81 -1.19 -0.84
N ILE A 86 12.07 -1.15 0.47
CA ILE A 86 13.40 -1.41 1.05
C ILE A 86 13.70 -2.92 1.05
N GLY A 87 12.66 -3.75 1.18
CA GLY A 87 12.80 -5.19 1.37
C GLY A 87 13.18 -5.55 2.81
N ALA A 88 13.24 -6.86 3.07
CA ALA A 88 13.52 -7.42 4.40
C ALA A 88 14.95 -7.17 4.91
N ASP A 89 15.86 -6.74 4.02
CA ASP A 89 17.28 -6.62 4.30
C ASP A 89 17.76 -5.18 4.07
N ILE A 90 17.84 -4.43 5.17
CA ILE A 90 18.31 -3.04 5.20
C ILE A 90 19.83 -2.96 4.98
N ALA A 91 20.59 -4.07 5.12
CA ALA A 91 22.04 -4.06 4.88
C ALA A 91 22.39 -3.77 3.40
N ARG A 92 21.41 -3.93 2.49
CA ARG A 92 21.52 -3.51 1.08
C ARG A 92 21.55 -1.99 0.88
N PHE A 93 21.24 -1.22 1.93
CA PHE A 93 21.26 0.24 1.92
C PHE A 93 22.18 0.78 3.01
N PRO A 94 23.49 0.87 2.73
CA PRO A 94 24.47 1.36 3.70
C PRO A 94 24.19 2.81 4.15
N SER A 95 23.53 3.61 3.32
CA SER A 95 23.15 4.99 3.65
C SER A 95 21.76 5.38 3.12
N ALA A 96 21.16 6.42 3.71
CA ALA A 96 19.90 6.99 3.24
C ALA A 96 19.98 7.52 1.79
N ALA A 97 21.18 7.95 1.35
CA ALA A 97 21.41 8.38 -0.02
C ALA A 97 21.30 7.23 -1.02
N ASP A 98 21.69 6.00 -0.63
CA ASP A 98 21.54 4.80 -1.46
C ASP A 98 20.07 4.43 -1.66
N LEU A 99 19.26 4.57 -0.60
CA LEU A 99 17.81 4.38 -0.68
C LEU A 99 17.16 5.42 -1.59
N TRP A 100 17.51 6.70 -1.40
CA TRP A 100 16.97 7.79 -2.20
C TRP A 100 17.34 7.67 -3.68
N LEU A 101 18.58 7.28 -3.99
CA LEU A 101 19.01 7.07 -5.37
C LEU A 101 18.30 5.88 -6.03
N ARG A 102 18.09 4.77 -5.32
CA ARG A 102 17.30 3.64 -5.85
C ARG A 102 15.84 4.02 -6.09
N ARG A 103 15.23 4.80 -5.19
CA ARG A 103 13.86 5.31 -5.35
C ARG A 103 13.73 6.23 -6.56
N ASN A 104 14.79 6.98 -6.86
CA ASN A 104 14.85 7.90 -7.99
C ASN A 104 15.83 7.39 -9.06
N SER A 105 15.63 6.14 -9.52
CA SER A 105 16.51 5.49 -10.50
C SER A 105 16.66 6.21 -11.84
N HIS A 106 15.76 7.15 -12.13
CA HIS A 106 15.77 8.00 -13.32
C HIS A 106 16.63 9.27 -13.14
N LEU A 107 17.06 9.59 -11.91
CA LEU A 107 17.95 10.72 -11.65
C LEU A 107 19.41 10.31 -11.82
N PRO A 108 20.28 11.23 -12.28
CA PRO A 108 21.70 10.95 -12.43
C PRO A 108 22.34 10.66 -11.07
N SER A 109 23.29 9.71 -11.04
CA SER A 109 23.97 9.27 -9.81
C SER A 109 24.67 10.40 -9.04
N SER A 110 25.01 11.51 -9.72
CA SER A 110 25.57 12.72 -9.11
C SER A 110 24.61 13.44 -8.15
N ALA A 111 23.29 13.28 -8.32
CA ALA A 111 22.28 13.85 -7.43
C ALA A 111 22.28 13.18 -6.05
N GLY A 112 22.71 11.92 -5.95
CA GLY A 112 22.88 11.22 -4.66
C GLY A 112 24.19 11.58 -3.96
N THR A 113 25.21 12.00 -4.71
CA THR A 113 26.55 12.33 -4.18
C THR A 113 26.54 13.62 -3.36
N SER A 114 25.75 14.63 -3.76
CA SER A 114 25.58 15.86 -2.98
C SER A 114 24.90 15.58 -1.64
N LEU A 115 23.89 14.71 -1.60
CA LEU A 115 23.22 14.25 -0.38
C LEU A 115 24.17 13.52 0.58
N ARG A 116 25.15 12.73 0.06
CA ARG A 116 26.20 12.13 0.90
C ARG A 116 27.14 13.15 1.53
N GLN A 117 27.33 14.30 0.89
CA GLN A 117 28.20 15.38 1.38
C GLN A 117 27.47 16.36 2.32
N THR A 118 26.16 16.55 2.15
CA THR A 118 25.38 17.49 2.99
C THR A 118 24.81 16.85 4.24
N LEU A 119 24.52 15.56 4.22
CA LEU A 119 24.13 14.84 5.43
C LEU A 119 25.39 14.61 6.27
N PRO A 120 25.44 15.00 7.56
CA PRO A 120 26.55 14.65 8.42
C PRO A 120 26.78 13.13 8.32
N GLN A 121 28.05 12.70 8.29
CA GLN A 121 28.44 11.30 8.40
C GLN A 121 27.51 10.63 9.40
N PRO A 122 26.92 9.46 9.08
CA PRO A 122 25.76 8.98 9.80
C PRO A 122 26.11 8.98 11.29
N VAL A 123 25.45 9.85 12.06
CA VAL A 123 25.30 9.60 13.49
C VAL A 123 24.62 8.25 13.47
N THR A 124 25.43 7.23 13.67
CA THR A 124 25.10 5.86 13.40
C THR A 124 23.86 5.60 14.24
N ASN A 125 22.69 5.54 13.59
CA ASN A 125 21.46 5.42 14.32
C ASN A 125 21.58 4.08 15.06
N ARG A 126 21.49 4.14 16.39
CA ARG A 126 21.59 2.98 17.30
C ARG A 126 20.69 1.83 16.83
N TRP A 127 19.58 2.15 16.15
CA TRP A 127 18.66 1.21 15.52
C TRP A 127 19.28 0.41 14.35
N ILE A 128 20.05 1.06 13.47
CA ILE A 128 20.74 0.40 12.35
C ILE A 128 21.90 -0.45 12.89
N GLN A 129 22.68 0.07 13.86
CA GLN A 129 23.74 -0.72 14.51
C GLN A 129 23.18 -1.91 15.31
N ALA A 130 22.03 -1.78 15.97
CA ALA A 130 21.40 -2.91 16.66
C ALA A 130 20.97 -4.05 15.72
N GLN A 131 20.73 -3.74 14.43
CA GLN A 131 20.46 -4.76 13.41
C GLN A 131 21.74 -5.32 12.79
N THR A 132 22.78 -4.51 12.60
CA THR A 132 24.05 -4.95 11.99
C THR A 132 24.98 -5.69 12.98
N SER A 133 24.95 -5.35 14.28
CA SER A 133 25.79 -5.98 15.32
C SER A 133 25.25 -7.32 15.82
N ARG A 134 24.05 -7.74 15.40
CA ARG A 134 23.55 -9.12 15.53
C ARG A 134 23.78 -9.88 14.21
N GLY A 135 25.03 -9.86 13.75
CA GLY A 135 25.53 -10.80 12.75
C GLY A 135 25.43 -12.22 13.32
N GLY A 136 24.29 -12.86 13.09
CA GLY A 136 24.04 -14.23 13.51
C GLY A 136 22.55 -14.49 13.64
N ILE A 137 22.07 -15.44 12.85
CA ILE A 137 20.76 -16.08 12.89
C ILE A 137 19.72 -15.43 11.97
N PHE A 138 19.08 -16.31 11.17
CA PHE A 138 17.97 -16.11 10.25
C PHE A 138 18.31 -15.88 8.78
N LYS A 139 18.86 -16.95 8.18
CA LYS A 139 18.44 -17.41 6.84
C LYS A 139 16.95 -17.79 6.92
N TYR A 140 16.11 -17.24 6.06
CA TYR A 140 15.07 -17.91 5.24
C TYR A 140 14.55 -16.88 4.22
#